data_AF-A0A4R2PVY0-F1
#
_entry.id   AF-A0A4R2PVY0-F1
#
_cell.length_a   1.000
_cell.length_b   1.000
_cell.length_c   1.000
_cell.angle_alpha   90.00
_cell.angle_beta   90.00
_cell.angle_gamma   90.00
#
_symmetry.space_group_name_H-M   'P 1'
#
loop_
_entity.id
_entity.type
_entity.pdbx_description
1 polymer ?
#
loop_
_entity_poly.entity_id
_entity_poly.type
_entity_poly.pdbx_seq_one_letter_code
_entity_poly.pdbx_strand_id
1 'polypeptide(L)'
;MTDPTPPDFAPLRERGIRAAQDASGEVWTDYNLHDPGVTLLEQTCFALTEVGYRNAHPVRDLLTGPDDTLDHDAAGLFDPARMLPTAPVTEQDLAAAITRSDRIACAVVLRSGHKGLYEVRVIPEPDPNDPDPDAADAAALAEATRIFRENRPLCCDLDAVRVSRRRPVRLTGEVAITPTAAPERVVAEILYRVGALLRGQADPAGDDRKGPARRAVARLRPAAGRHAFTDDLPHARRTTAAGPAPPHRRIEVLDHLIALQGEEMPATRHTGLHHYRSRAERERAEIDRHITFLRALPDANFARSTAPHGTRAGGFLAKLALLADLRVAQGGDLAGPMAALGLALDPDACPPDPALDRADLPASGDPMALLMPRDPTAPPLVDEALLIASPFVAEGRIAPALFTRAADPAAYLVAPDGAGGHRVLFDPGTGQGLYPCGQLPRRAGADLLANRLRNGWRALHERCEGLYLVEDILLRARTQGFAPHVAALVLTGWTARTARPDFRAHVEALVARLSPAHVLIRPLWLGLDQMARLDRAAARLDARNVVREAQA
;
A
#
# COMPACT_ATOMS: atom_id res chain seq x y z
N MET A 1 14.33 -31.00 -12.35
CA MET A 1 13.93 -31.20 -10.95
C MET A 1 13.19 -32.52 -10.89
N THR A 2 13.76 -33.52 -10.24
CA THR A 2 13.05 -34.77 -9.93
C THR A 2 11.95 -34.44 -8.92
N ASP A 3 10.70 -34.81 -9.22
CA ASP A 3 9.62 -34.71 -8.24
C ASP A 3 10.03 -35.44 -6.95
N PRO A 4 9.75 -34.88 -5.76
CA PRO A 4 10.07 -35.53 -4.51
C PRO A 4 9.35 -36.87 -4.45
N THR A 5 10.10 -37.97 -4.40
CA THR A 5 9.53 -39.30 -4.18
C THR A 5 8.84 -39.29 -2.81
N PRO A 6 7.56 -39.68 -2.71
CA PRO A 6 6.85 -39.69 -1.44
C PRO A 6 7.60 -40.56 -0.42
N PRO A 7 7.64 -40.17 0.87
CA PRO A 7 8.34 -40.90 1.90
C PRO A 7 7.75 -42.31 2.05
N ASP A 8 8.60 -43.32 1.89
CA ASP A 8 8.23 -44.71 2.12
C ASP A 8 8.09 -45.00 3.63
N PHE A 9 7.18 -45.92 3.97
CA PHE A 9 6.81 -46.22 5.35
C PHE A 9 7.99 -46.78 6.15
N ALA A 10 8.73 -47.74 5.59
CA ALA A 10 9.83 -48.41 6.26
C ALA A 10 10.95 -47.44 6.72
N PRO A 11 11.51 -46.57 5.84
CA PRO A 11 12.53 -45.62 6.28
C PRO A 11 11.98 -44.54 7.22
N LEU A 12 10.70 -44.16 7.09
CA LEU A 12 10.07 -43.21 8.00
C LEU A 12 9.90 -43.79 9.40
N ARG A 13 9.46 -45.05 9.50
CA ARG A 13 9.36 -45.81 10.75
C ARG A 13 10.72 -45.97 11.41
N GLU A 14 11.75 -46.32 10.65
CA GLU A 14 13.11 -46.47 11.16
C GLU A 14 13.63 -45.16 11.76
N ARG A 15 13.41 -44.03 11.08
CA ARG A 15 13.73 -42.69 11.60
C ARG A 15 12.91 -42.34 12.84
N GLY A 16 11.63 -42.68 12.86
CA GLY A 16 10.75 -42.45 14.00
C GLY A 16 11.22 -43.20 15.25
N ILE A 17 11.60 -44.47 15.10
CA ILE A 17 12.12 -45.29 16.20
C ILE A 17 13.43 -44.71 16.72
N ARG A 18 14.37 -44.34 15.84
CA ARG A 18 15.62 -43.70 16.25
C ARG A 18 15.38 -42.40 17.02
N ALA A 19 14.51 -41.53 16.51
CA ALA A 19 14.17 -40.27 17.20
C ALA A 19 13.54 -40.51 18.58
N ALA A 20 12.71 -41.54 18.73
CA ALA A 20 12.15 -41.93 20.02
C ALA A 20 13.23 -42.49 20.97
N GLN A 21 14.16 -43.30 20.48
CA GLN A 21 15.30 -43.81 21.25
C GLN A 21 16.20 -42.68 21.74
N ASP A 22 16.54 -41.73 20.87
CA ASP A 22 17.37 -40.58 21.23
C ASP A 22 16.71 -39.68 22.28
N ALA A 23 15.38 -39.55 22.23
CA ALA A 23 14.63 -38.68 23.14
C ALA A 23 14.28 -39.34 24.48
N SER A 24 14.10 -40.67 24.51
CA SER A 24 13.54 -41.36 25.69
C SER A 24 14.14 -42.73 26.00
N GLY A 25 15.28 -43.11 25.40
CA GLY A 25 15.86 -44.46 25.53
C GLY A 25 16.25 -44.88 26.95
N GLU A 26 16.36 -43.93 27.88
CA GLU A 26 16.58 -44.22 29.32
C GLU A 26 15.28 -44.57 30.08
N VAL A 27 14.11 -44.26 29.51
CA VAL A 27 12.78 -44.43 30.14
C VAL A 27 11.92 -45.44 29.38
N TRP A 28 11.89 -45.35 28.05
CA TRP A 28 11.19 -46.27 27.17
C TRP A 28 12.24 -47.13 26.45
N THR A 29 12.39 -48.37 26.88
CA THR A 29 13.48 -49.26 26.41
C THR A 29 12.99 -50.36 25.46
N ASP A 30 11.68 -50.62 25.39
CA ASP A 30 11.10 -51.65 24.53
C ASP A 30 10.51 -51.06 23.24
N TYR A 31 11.15 -51.38 22.12
CA TYR A 31 10.76 -50.91 20.79
C TYR A 31 10.30 -52.07 19.87
N ASN A 32 9.80 -53.15 20.47
CA ASN A 32 9.28 -54.29 19.72
C ASN A 32 7.83 -54.06 19.23
N LEU A 33 7.39 -54.89 18.27
CA LEU A 33 6.08 -54.76 17.62
C LEU A 33 4.87 -54.86 18.57
N HIS A 34 5.04 -55.51 19.73
CA HIS A 34 3.96 -55.69 20.70
C HIS A 34 3.78 -54.49 21.63
N ASP A 35 4.72 -53.53 21.63
CA ASP A 35 4.63 -52.33 22.42
C ASP A 35 3.55 -51.38 21.83
N PRO A 36 2.61 -50.89 22.64
CA PRO A 36 1.52 -50.03 22.16
C PRO A 36 2.03 -48.65 21.69
N GLY A 37 3.12 -48.14 22.26
CA GLY A 37 3.76 -46.90 21.81
C GLY A 37 4.41 -47.06 20.43
N VAL A 38 5.02 -48.20 20.14
CA VAL A 38 5.54 -48.54 18.80
C VAL A 38 4.39 -48.63 17.80
N THR A 39 3.27 -49.23 18.20
CA THR A 39 2.07 -49.31 17.36
C THR A 39 1.53 -47.91 17.03
N LEU A 40 1.46 -46.99 18.00
CA LEU A 40 1.05 -45.60 17.77
C LEU A 40 2.03 -44.85 16.86
N LEU A 41 3.33 -45.08 17.02
CA LEU A 41 4.35 -44.50 16.15
C LEU A 41 4.22 -45.01 14.72
N GLU A 42 3.93 -46.30 14.51
CA GLU A 42 3.66 -46.87 13.19
C GLU A 42 2.43 -46.23 12.55
N GLN A 43 1.32 -46.09 13.28
CA GLN A 43 0.13 -45.37 12.77
C GLN A 43 0.46 -43.93 12.38
N THR A 44 1.31 -43.26 13.17
CA THR A 44 1.77 -41.90 12.87
C THR A 44 2.62 -41.86 11.59
N CYS A 45 3.55 -42.81 11.43
CA CYS A 45 4.36 -42.93 10.22
C CYS A 45 3.48 -43.21 9.00
N PHE A 46 2.48 -44.08 9.12
CA PHE A 46 1.52 -44.34 8.04
C PHE A 46 0.71 -43.10 7.67
N ALA A 47 0.20 -42.33 8.65
CA ALA A 47 -0.48 -41.07 8.38
C ALA A 47 0.45 -40.04 7.67
N LEU A 48 1.73 -40.03 8.01
CA LEU A 48 2.72 -39.17 7.36
C LEU A 48 3.05 -39.60 5.92
N THR A 49 3.01 -40.90 5.59
CA THR A 49 3.16 -41.33 4.19
C THR A 49 1.97 -40.87 3.35
N GLU A 50 0.75 -40.85 3.90
CA GLU A 50 -0.43 -40.27 3.25
C GLU A 50 -0.26 -38.77 2.98
N VAL A 51 0.27 -38.02 3.95
CA VAL A 51 0.59 -36.58 3.76
C VAL A 51 1.66 -36.39 2.69
N GLY A 52 2.72 -37.21 2.72
CA GLY A 52 3.80 -37.18 1.74
C GLY A 52 3.32 -37.53 0.32
N TYR A 53 2.44 -38.53 0.20
CA TYR A 53 1.77 -38.88 -1.05
C TYR A 53 0.94 -37.72 -1.60
N ARG A 54 0.11 -37.09 -0.76
CA ARG A 54 -0.70 -35.93 -1.17
C ARG A 54 0.18 -34.78 -1.65
N ASN A 55 1.29 -34.51 -0.98
CA ASN A 55 2.21 -33.43 -1.36
C ASN A 55 3.06 -33.74 -2.60
N ALA A 56 3.11 -35.01 -3.04
CA ALA A 56 3.85 -35.44 -4.23
C ALA A 56 3.03 -35.33 -5.53
N HIS A 57 1.77 -34.91 -5.46
CA HIS A 57 0.99 -34.62 -6.65
C HIS A 57 1.59 -33.43 -7.44
N PRO A 58 1.42 -33.37 -8.77
CA PRO A 58 1.89 -32.26 -9.57
C PRO A 58 1.40 -30.92 -9.01
N VAL A 59 2.28 -29.91 -8.95
CA VAL A 59 1.96 -28.58 -8.40
C VAL A 59 0.71 -27.98 -9.04
N ARG A 60 0.51 -28.20 -10.35
CA ARG A 60 -0.71 -27.76 -11.05
C ARG A 60 -1.97 -28.31 -10.38
N ASP A 61 -1.98 -29.60 -10.08
CA ASP A 61 -3.15 -30.28 -9.52
C ASP A 61 -3.35 -29.89 -8.04
N LEU A 62 -2.25 -29.62 -7.31
CA LEU A 62 -2.31 -29.11 -5.94
C LEU A 62 -2.89 -27.70 -5.82
N LEU A 63 -2.68 -26.86 -6.85
CA LEU A 63 -3.16 -25.48 -6.87
C LEU A 63 -4.54 -25.33 -7.52
N THR A 64 -5.02 -26.36 -8.23
CA THR A 64 -6.31 -26.32 -8.91
C THR A 64 -7.43 -26.63 -7.93
N GLY A 65 -8.45 -25.76 -7.89
CA GLY A 65 -9.65 -25.94 -7.08
C GLY A 65 -10.55 -27.07 -7.60
N PRO A 66 -11.61 -27.43 -6.85
CA PRO A 66 -12.52 -28.53 -7.19
C PRO A 66 -13.28 -28.33 -8.52
N ASP A 67 -13.38 -27.09 -9.00
CA ASP A 67 -14.05 -26.74 -10.26
C ASP A 67 -13.09 -26.71 -11.47
N ASP A 68 -11.93 -27.39 -11.38
CA ASP A 68 -10.85 -27.36 -12.39
C ASP A 68 -10.32 -25.94 -12.69
N THR A 69 -10.48 -25.02 -11.75
CA THR A 69 -10.04 -23.62 -11.86
C THR A 69 -8.90 -23.31 -10.89
N LEU A 70 -7.89 -22.59 -11.37
CA LEU A 70 -6.81 -22.06 -10.54
C LEU A 70 -7.18 -20.64 -10.08
N ASP A 71 -7.42 -20.47 -8.79
CA ASP A 71 -7.53 -19.14 -8.19
C ASP A 71 -6.12 -18.58 -7.92
N HIS A 72 -5.65 -17.80 -8.90
CA HIS A 72 -4.36 -17.12 -8.85
C HIS A 72 -4.21 -16.23 -7.61
N ASP A 73 -5.25 -15.49 -7.22
CA ASP A 73 -5.21 -14.57 -6.08
C ASP A 73 -5.14 -15.34 -4.75
N ALA A 74 -5.87 -16.45 -4.62
CA ALA A 74 -5.79 -17.34 -3.46
C ALA A 74 -4.42 -18.03 -3.33
N ALA A 75 -3.79 -18.37 -4.46
CA ALA A 75 -2.46 -18.95 -4.52
C ALA A 75 -1.32 -17.93 -4.36
N GLY A 76 -1.63 -16.62 -4.33
CA GLY A 76 -0.62 -15.55 -4.29
C GLY A 76 0.21 -15.47 -5.58
N LEU A 77 -0.33 -15.93 -6.70
CA LEU A 77 0.26 -15.88 -8.03
C LEU A 77 -0.36 -14.73 -8.82
N PHE A 78 0.45 -13.96 -9.54
CA PHE A 78 -0.03 -12.84 -10.34
C PHE A 78 0.12 -13.13 -11.83
N ASP A 79 -0.86 -12.70 -12.63
CA ASP A 79 -0.78 -12.75 -14.09
C ASP A 79 0.45 -11.95 -14.58
N PRO A 80 1.32 -12.52 -15.45
CA PRO A 80 2.45 -11.80 -16.04
C PRO A 80 2.04 -10.47 -16.71
N ALA A 81 0.87 -10.38 -17.32
CA ALA A 81 0.35 -9.16 -17.93
C ALA A 81 -0.04 -8.08 -16.89
N ARG A 82 -0.21 -8.46 -15.62
CA ARG A 82 -0.42 -7.52 -14.51
C ARG A 82 0.87 -7.16 -13.80
N MET A 83 1.82 -8.10 -13.70
CA MET A 83 3.05 -7.93 -12.92
C MET A 83 4.23 -7.35 -13.72
N LEU A 84 4.41 -7.80 -14.97
CA LEU A 84 5.59 -7.43 -15.77
C LEU A 84 5.53 -6.00 -16.34
N PRO A 85 4.39 -5.46 -16.78
CA PRO A 85 4.34 -4.09 -17.29
C PRO A 85 4.65 -3.07 -16.20
N THR A 86 5.39 -2.03 -16.57
CA THR A 86 5.56 -0.84 -15.77
C THR A 86 4.79 0.32 -16.37
N ALA A 87 4.54 1.35 -15.56
CA ALA A 87 4.07 2.63 -16.07
C ALA A 87 5.06 3.20 -17.10
N PRO A 88 4.59 4.07 -18.01
CA PRO A 88 5.44 4.75 -18.96
C PRO A 88 6.59 5.51 -18.28
N VAL A 89 7.83 5.20 -18.65
CA VAL A 89 9.03 5.84 -18.07
C VAL A 89 9.90 6.54 -19.11
N THR A 90 9.77 6.19 -20.38
CA THR A 90 10.46 6.87 -21.48
C THR A 90 9.52 7.79 -22.25
N GLU A 91 10.10 8.70 -23.04
CA GLU A 91 9.37 9.53 -24.00
C GLU A 91 8.53 8.67 -24.96
N GLN A 92 9.10 7.53 -25.40
CA GLN A 92 8.41 6.62 -26.30
C GLN A 92 7.25 5.91 -25.62
N ASP A 93 7.39 5.50 -24.36
CA ASP A 93 6.29 4.88 -23.60
C ASP A 93 5.16 5.88 -23.33
N LEU A 94 5.51 7.12 -22.99
CA LEU A 94 4.54 8.19 -22.76
C LEU A 94 3.79 8.51 -24.05
N ALA A 95 4.51 8.62 -25.17
CA ALA A 95 3.91 8.75 -26.49
C ALA A 95 2.98 7.56 -26.80
N ALA A 96 3.39 6.33 -26.49
CA ALA A 96 2.57 5.14 -26.70
C ALA A 96 1.28 5.19 -25.88
N ALA A 97 1.38 5.60 -24.61
CA ALA A 97 0.23 5.73 -23.72
C ALA A 97 -0.77 6.77 -24.23
N ILE A 98 -0.29 7.92 -24.72
CA ILE A 98 -1.12 8.99 -25.28
C ILE A 98 -1.78 8.54 -26.60
N THR A 99 -1.03 7.90 -27.49
CA THR A 99 -1.53 7.39 -28.79
C THR A 99 -2.53 6.22 -28.65
N ARG A 100 -2.72 5.64 -27.45
CA ARG A 100 -3.81 4.67 -27.21
C ARG A 100 -5.19 5.31 -27.21
N SER A 101 -5.29 6.63 -27.04
CA SER A 101 -6.56 7.34 -27.11
C SER A 101 -7.11 7.34 -28.53
N ASP A 102 -8.41 7.09 -28.68
CA ASP A 102 -9.09 7.12 -29.98
C ASP A 102 -9.17 8.54 -30.58
N ARG A 103 -8.86 9.58 -29.80
CA ARG A 103 -8.85 11.00 -30.24
C ARG A 103 -7.51 11.46 -30.80
N ILE A 104 -6.46 10.62 -30.72
CA ILE A 104 -5.09 11.01 -31.04
C ILE A 104 -4.51 9.98 -32.00
N ALA A 105 -4.32 10.37 -33.26
CA ALA A 105 -3.74 9.53 -34.30
C ALA A 105 -2.27 9.20 -34.01
N CYS A 106 -1.53 10.17 -33.47
CA CYS A 106 -0.13 10.03 -33.13
C CYS A 106 0.28 11.09 -32.08
N ALA A 107 1.12 10.70 -31.13
CA ALA A 107 1.76 11.59 -30.18
C ALA A 107 3.29 11.47 -30.25
N VAL A 108 3.97 12.59 -30.05
CA VAL A 108 5.42 12.67 -29.87
C VAL A 108 5.68 13.39 -28.56
N VAL A 109 6.47 12.77 -27.69
CA VAL A 109 6.89 13.35 -26.41
C VAL A 109 8.37 13.69 -26.51
N LEU A 110 8.71 14.92 -26.15
CA LEU A 110 10.07 15.45 -26.20
C LEU A 110 10.43 16.04 -24.84
N ARG A 111 11.71 15.98 -24.47
CA ARG A 111 12.20 16.80 -23.36
C ARG A 111 12.24 18.25 -23.80
N SER A 112 11.73 19.15 -22.98
CA SER A 112 11.86 20.59 -23.20
C SER A 112 13.31 21.07 -22.95
N GLY A 113 13.55 22.37 -23.10
CA GLY A 113 14.83 23.00 -22.73
C GLY A 113 15.14 22.95 -21.21
N HIS A 114 14.16 22.60 -20.38
CA HIS A 114 14.30 22.53 -18.92
C HIS A 114 14.22 21.08 -18.42
N LYS A 115 15.12 20.70 -17.50
CA LYS A 115 15.15 19.35 -16.92
C LYS A 115 13.83 19.03 -16.20
N GLY A 116 13.33 17.81 -16.41
CA GLY A 116 12.05 17.34 -15.84
C GLY A 116 10.80 17.83 -16.58
N LEU A 117 10.91 18.74 -17.54
CA LEU A 117 9.77 19.24 -18.29
C LEU A 117 9.67 18.61 -19.69
N TYR A 118 8.46 18.21 -20.08
CA TYR A 118 8.16 17.58 -21.36
C TYR A 118 7.30 18.47 -22.26
N GLU A 119 7.59 18.49 -23.55
CA GLU A 119 6.71 18.99 -24.60
C GLU A 119 6.02 17.80 -25.28
N VAL A 120 4.69 17.83 -25.35
CA VAL A 120 3.90 16.83 -26.05
C VAL A 120 3.33 17.43 -27.33
N ARG A 121 3.54 16.76 -28.46
CA ARG A 121 2.95 17.13 -29.74
C ARG A 121 1.99 16.05 -30.17
N VAL A 122 0.78 16.44 -30.55
CA VAL A 122 -0.27 15.50 -30.97
C VAL A 122 -0.74 15.77 -32.39
N ILE A 123 -1.14 14.70 -33.05
CA ILE A 123 -1.93 14.69 -34.28
C ILE A 123 -3.31 14.12 -33.88
N PRO A 124 -4.38 14.92 -33.90
CA PRO A 124 -5.73 14.45 -33.55
C PRO A 124 -6.31 13.43 -34.56
N GLU A 125 -7.32 12.66 -34.14
CA GLU A 125 -8.05 11.68 -34.97
C GLU A 125 -9.59 11.97 -34.99
N PRO A 126 -10.30 11.97 -36.15
CA PRO A 126 -9.80 11.96 -37.52
C PRO A 126 -10.03 13.28 -38.30
N ASP A 127 -8.93 13.89 -38.75
CA ASP A 127 -8.62 14.40 -40.12
C ASP A 127 -9.62 15.32 -40.90
N PRO A 128 -9.19 15.91 -42.03
CA PRO A 128 -9.11 17.34 -42.34
C PRO A 128 -10.43 18.00 -42.81
N ASN A 129 -11.55 17.29 -42.69
CA ASN A 129 -12.90 17.74 -43.05
C ASN A 129 -13.84 17.76 -41.82
N ASP A 130 -13.30 17.63 -40.62
CA ASP A 130 -14.07 17.81 -39.39
C ASP A 130 -14.77 19.19 -39.45
N PRO A 131 -16.11 19.26 -39.29
CA PRO A 131 -16.84 20.52 -39.33
C PRO A 131 -16.36 21.53 -38.27
N ASP A 132 -15.71 21.06 -37.20
CA ASP A 132 -15.12 21.91 -36.16
C ASP A 132 -13.70 21.41 -35.77
N PRO A 133 -12.67 21.78 -36.54
CA PRO A 133 -11.29 21.33 -36.30
C PRO A 133 -10.72 21.89 -34.99
N ASP A 134 -11.21 23.03 -34.51
CA ASP A 134 -10.74 23.64 -33.27
C ASP A 134 -11.26 22.86 -32.04
N ALA A 135 -12.51 22.37 -32.09
CA ALA A 135 -13.05 21.50 -31.06
C ALA A 135 -12.31 20.15 -30.99
N ALA A 136 -11.99 19.55 -32.14
CA ALA A 136 -11.20 18.32 -32.20
C ALA A 136 -9.77 18.51 -31.65
N ASP A 137 -9.13 19.63 -32.02
CA ASP A 137 -7.80 20.02 -31.51
C ASP A 137 -7.84 20.19 -29.98
N ALA A 138 -8.82 20.93 -29.45
CA ALA A 138 -8.99 21.14 -28.01
C ALA A 138 -9.23 19.81 -27.25
N ALA A 139 -10.07 18.93 -27.79
CA ALA A 139 -10.36 17.62 -27.23
C ALA A 139 -9.11 16.73 -27.17
N ALA A 140 -8.29 16.72 -28.22
CA ALA A 140 -7.04 15.97 -28.26
C ALA A 140 -6.00 16.52 -27.28
N LEU A 141 -5.89 17.85 -27.15
CA LEU A 141 -4.98 18.51 -26.19
C LEU A 141 -5.36 18.19 -24.74
N ALA A 142 -6.65 18.27 -24.40
CA ALA A 142 -7.16 17.94 -23.07
C ALA A 142 -6.90 16.46 -22.73
N GLU A 143 -7.17 15.57 -23.68
CA GLU A 143 -6.98 14.14 -23.51
C GLU A 143 -5.50 13.74 -23.36
N ALA A 144 -4.62 14.32 -24.18
CA ALA A 144 -3.17 14.12 -24.03
C ALA A 144 -2.66 14.62 -22.68
N THR A 145 -3.15 15.78 -22.22
CA THR A 145 -2.82 16.34 -20.91
C THR A 145 -3.26 15.41 -19.78
N ARG A 146 -4.50 14.89 -19.85
CA ARG A 146 -5.05 13.96 -18.86
C ARG A 146 -4.22 12.67 -18.79
N ILE A 147 -3.98 12.01 -19.93
CA ILE A 147 -3.21 10.76 -19.99
C ILE A 147 -1.78 10.95 -19.50
N PHE A 148 -1.13 12.07 -19.86
CA PHE A 148 0.20 12.37 -19.34
C PHE A 148 0.18 12.53 -17.82
N ARG A 149 -0.77 13.27 -17.25
CA ARG A 149 -0.88 13.48 -15.79
C ARG A 149 -1.09 12.19 -15.02
N GLU A 150 -1.89 11.27 -15.55
CA GLU A 150 -2.13 9.94 -14.96
C GLU A 150 -0.88 9.04 -14.96
N ASN A 151 0.05 9.27 -15.89
CA ASN A 151 1.28 8.50 -16.06
C ASN A 151 2.54 9.32 -15.75
N ARG A 152 2.38 10.48 -15.11
CA ARG A 152 3.45 11.47 -14.93
C ARG A 152 4.60 10.86 -14.13
N PRO A 153 5.83 10.84 -14.66
CA PRO A 153 6.98 10.42 -13.87
C PRO A 153 7.23 11.34 -12.68
N LEU A 154 7.77 10.80 -11.58
CA LEU A 154 8.11 11.58 -10.39
C LEU A 154 9.10 12.72 -10.71
N CYS A 155 8.82 13.90 -10.18
CA CYS A 155 9.56 15.15 -10.41
C CYS A 155 9.61 15.59 -11.88
N CYS A 156 8.66 15.15 -12.69
CA CYS A 156 8.49 15.58 -14.06
C CYS A 156 7.12 16.24 -14.27
N ASP A 157 6.99 17.13 -15.25
CA ASP A 157 5.71 17.76 -15.60
C ASP A 157 5.66 18.24 -17.06
N LEU A 158 4.51 18.74 -17.51
CA LEU A 158 4.34 19.33 -18.84
C LEU A 158 4.87 20.77 -18.88
N ASP A 159 5.64 21.06 -19.92
CA ASP A 159 5.93 22.43 -20.38
C ASP A 159 4.80 22.92 -21.28
N ALA A 160 4.49 22.14 -22.32
CA ALA A 160 3.44 22.45 -23.26
C ALA A 160 2.86 21.19 -23.91
N VAL A 161 1.59 21.26 -24.28
CA VAL A 161 0.93 20.30 -25.18
C VAL A 161 0.45 21.06 -26.40
N ARG A 162 0.81 20.61 -27.60
CA ARG A 162 0.56 21.35 -28.85
C ARG A 162 0.06 20.44 -29.95
N VAL A 163 -0.82 20.94 -30.80
CA VAL A 163 -1.18 20.28 -32.06
C VAL A 163 -0.05 20.48 -33.07
N SER A 164 0.29 19.42 -33.78
CA SER A 164 1.30 19.48 -34.84
C SER A 164 0.81 20.31 -36.02
N ARG A 165 1.70 21.12 -36.60
CA ARG A 165 1.34 21.99 -37.72
C ARG A 165 0.96 21.17 -38.96
N ARG A 166 -0.30 21.29 -39.40
CA ARG A 166 -0.79 20.71 -40.65
C ARG A 166 -0.04 21.33 -41.84
N ARG A 167 0.44 20.51 -42.77
CA ARG A 167 1.02 20.94 -44.05
C ARG A 167 0.35 20.18 -45.19
N PRO A 168 -0.31 20.86 -46.15
CA PRO A 168 -0.89 20.18 -47.29
C PRO A 168 0.23 19.61 -48.17
N VAL A 169 0.14 18.32 -48.47
CA VAL A 169 1.07 17.63 -49.38
C VAL A 169 0.25 17.06 -50.53
N ARG A 170 0.68 17.29 -51.77
CA ARG A 170 0.10 16.67 -52.96
C ARG A 170 1.05 15.58 -53.44
N LEU A 171 0.55 14.34 -53.48
CA LEU A 171 1.27 13.20 -54.04
C LEU A 171 0.72 12.91 -55.43
N THR A 172 1.62 12.81 -56.41
CA THR A 172 1.28 12.50 -57.80
C THR A 172 2.16 11.35 -58.28
N GLY A 173 1.57 10.39 -58.99
CA GLY A 173 2.30 9.27 -59.56
C GLY A 173 1.43 8.45 -60.49
N GLU A 174 2.08 7.65 -61.34
CA GLU A 174 1.45 6.66 -62.20
C GLU A 174 1.65 5.27 -61.61
N VAL A 175 0.60 4.45 -61.61
CA VAL A 175 0.63 3.10 -61.05
C VAL A 175 0.22 2.11 -62.14
N ALA A 176 1.15 1.25 -62.53
CA ALA A 176 0.87 0.14 -63.43
C ALA A 176 0.28 -1.04 -62.64
N ILE A 177 -0.85 -1.56 -63.11
CA ILE A 177 -1.54 -2.72 -62.50
C ILE A 177 -1.59 -3.88 -63.51
N THR A 178 -1.68 -5.11 -63.01
CA THR A 178 -1.84 -6.29 -63.87
C THR A 178 -3.26 -6.35 -64.45
N PRO A 179 -3.47 -7.02 -65.61
CA PRO A 179 -4.80 -7.11 -66.24
C PRO A 179 -5.86 -7.83 -65.37
N THR A 180 -5.42 -8.61 -64.38
CA THR A 180 -6.29 -9.37 -63.47
C THR A 180 -6.55 -8.65 -62.14
N ALA A 181 -5.91 -7.49 -61.90
CA ALA A 181 -6.10 -6.72 -60.68
C ALA A 181 -7.40 -5.90 -60.75
N ALA A 182 -8.08 -5.76 -59.60
CA ALA A 182 -9.22 -4.87 -59.46
C ALA A 182 -8.74 -3.42 -59.18
N PRO A 183 -8.90 -2.46 -60.11
CA PRO A 183 -8.34 -1.12 -59.97
C PRO A 183 -8.82 -0.39 -58.70
N GLU A 184 -10.09 -0.53 -58.33
CA GLU A 184 -10.71 0.13 -57.18
C GLU A 184 -10.07 -0.32 -55.87
N ARG A 185 -9.79 -1.62 -55.76
CA ARG A 185 -9.13 -2.21 -54.59
C ARG A 185 -7.68 -1.76 -54.48
N VAL A 186 -6.97 -1.67 -55.60
CA VAL A 186 -5.58 -1.18 -55.63
C VAL A 186 -5.53 0.29 -55.20
N VAL A 187 -6.42 1.14 -55.72
CA VAL A 187 -6.49 2.55 -55.32
C VAL A 187 -6.85 2.69 -53.84
N ALA A 188 -7.84 1.95 -53.34
CA ALA A 188 -8.22 1.97 -51.93
C ALA A 188 -7.06 1.57 -51.01
N GLU A 189 -6.31 0.51 -51.37
CA GLU A 189 -5.14 0.06 -50.63
C GLU A 189 -4.01 1.10 -50.63
N ILE A 190 -3.74 1.74 -51.78
CA ILE A 190 -2.75 2.82 -51.88
C ILE A 190 -3.15 3.98 -50.97
N LEU A 191 -4.40 4.45 -51.05
CA LEU A 191 -4.91 5.54 -50.22
C LEU A 191 -4.81 5.20 -48.73
N TYR A 192 -5.18 3.98 -48.36
CA TYR A 192 -5.06 3.50 -46.98
C TYR A 192 -3.61 3.49 -46.49
N ARG A 193 -2.69 2.88 -47.24
CA ARG A 193 -1.27 2.78 -46.87
C ARG A 193 -0.59 4.13 -46.82
N VAL A 194 -0.85 5.00 -47.80
CA VAL A 194 -0.31 6.37 -47.83
C VAL A 194 -0.86 7.17 -46.65
N GLY A 195 -2.17 7.08 -46.38
CA GLY A 195 -2.78 7.75 -45.22
C GLY A 195 -2.22 7.27 -43.89
N ALA A 196 -2.03 5.97 -43.73
CA ALA A 196 -1.39 5.38 -42.56
C ALA A 196 0.06 5.88 -42.42
N LEU A 197 0.86 5.84 -43.49
CA LEU A 197 2.24 6.29 -43.50
C LEU A 197 2.36 7.79 -43.15
N LEU A 198 1.52 8.65 -43.71
CA LEU A 198 1.51 10.09 -43.42
C LEU A 198 1.09 10.41 -41.98
N ARG A 199 0.24 9.58 -41.37
CA ARG A 199 -0.10 9.66 -39.94
C ARG A 199 0.98 9.10 -39.01
N GLY A 200 2.10 8.61 -39.56
CA GLY A 200 3.16 7.94 -38.79
C GLY A 200 2.77 6.53 -38.33
N GLN A 201 1.75 5.94 -38.95
CA GLN A 201 1.27 4.56 -38.76
C GLN A 201 1.83 3.68 -39.91
N ALA A 202 3.09 3.23 -39.87
CA ALA A 202 3.68 2.32 -40.90
C ALA A 202 4.24 1.06 -40.23
N ASP A 203 4.28 -0.17 -40.77
CA ASP A 203 3.71 -0.90 -41.92
C ASP A 203 3.39 -2.31 -41.33
N PRO A 204 2.23 -2.97 -41.56
CA PRO A 204 1.94 -4.29 -40.97
C PRO A 204 2.92 -5.41 -41.37
N ALA A 205 3.86 -5.16 -42.29
CA ALA A 205 4.77 -6.15 -42.85
C ALA A 205 6.28 -5.91 -42.62
N GLY A 206 6.72 -4.89 -41.86
CA GLY A 206 8.14 -4.49 -41.80
C GLY A 206 8.71 -4.09 -40.43
N ASP A 207 9.86 -4.69 -40.11
CA ASP A 207 10.81 -4.54 -38.99
C ASP A 207 10.65 -3.37 -37.98
N ASP A 208 10.79 -3.69 -36.70
CA ASP A 208 9.98 -3.16 -35.60
C ASP A 208 10.73 -2.29 -34.59
N ARG A 209 11.87 -1.66 -34.95
CA ARG A 209 12.83 -1.18 -33.93
C ARG A 209 13.12 0.32 -33.83
N LYS A 210 12.64 1.20 -34.73
CA LYS A 210 13.03 2.65 -34.70
C LYS A 210 11.97 3.65 -35.20
N GLY A 211 10.73 3.62 -34.68
CA GLY A 211 9.67 4.58 -35.06
C GLY A 211 8.90 5.17 -33.86
N PRO A 212 8.17 6.29 -34.05
CA PRO A 212 7.30 6.86 -33.01
C PRO A 212 6.24 5.85 -32.57
N ALA A 213 5.79 5.96 -31.32
CA ALA A 213 4.96 4.96 -30.69
C ALA A 213 3.58 4.81 -31.35
N ARG A 214 3.21 3.56 -31.64
CA ARG A 214 2.13 3.17 -32.54
C ARG A 214 0.87 2.77 -31.79
N ARG A 215 -0.29 2.85 -32.45
CA ARG A 215 -1.52 2.17 -32.03
C ARG A 215 -1.33 0.67 -32.27
N ALA A 216 -0.85 -0.06 -31.26
CA ALA A 216 -0.91 -1.51 -31.28
C ALA A 216 -2.40 -1.89 -31.28
N VAL A 217 -2.85 -2.62 -32.31
CA VAL A 217 -4.07 -3.42 -32.19
C VAL A 217 -3.77 -4.39 -31.05
N ALA A 218 -4.25 -4.04 -29.86
CA ALA A 218 -4.05 -4.79 -28.65
C ALA A 218 -4.67 -6.19 -28.84
N ARG A 219 -3.88 -7.14 -29.33
CA ARG A 219 -4.13 -8.57 -29.11
C ARG A 219 -3.70 -8.93 -27.71
N LEU A 220 -4.36 -8.32 -26.73
CA LEU A 220 -4.47 -8.79 -25.36
C LEU A 220 -5.84 -8.33 -24.86
N ARG A 221 -6.88 -8.95 -25.44
CA ARG A 221 -8.19 -9.08 -24.79
C ARG A 221 -8.33 -10.55 -24.41
N PRO A 222 -8.58 -10.91 -23.14
CA PRO A 222 -9.20 -12.17 -22.84
C PRO A 222 -10.64 -12.09 -23.35
N ALA A 223 -11.01 -13.04 -24.20
CA ALA A 223 -12.41 -13.30 -24.46
C ALA A 223 -13.04 -13.79 -23.15
N ALA A 224 -14.03 -13.05 -22.63
CA ALA A 224 -14.92 -13.55 -21.60
C ALA A 224 -15.76 -14.69 -22.21
N GLY A 225 -15.30 -15.92 -22.01
CA GLY A 225 -16.05 -17.13 -22.34
C GLY A 225 -17.10 -17.40 -21.27
N ARG A 226 -18.37 -17.12 -21.59
CA ARG A 226 -19.53 -17.69 -20.90
C ARG A 226 -19.70 -19.12 -21.37
N HIS A 227 -19.64 -20.09 -20.45
CA HIS A 227 -20.33 -21.37 -20.62
C HIS A 227 -20.96 -21.77 -19.28
N ALA A 228 -22.28 -22.02 -19.33
CA ALA A 228 -23.04 -22.72 -18.33
C ALA A 228 -23.24 -24.17 -18.80
N PHE A 229 -23.15 -25.14 -17.90
CA PHE A 229 -24.03 -26.32 -17.81
C PHE A 229 -23.77 -27.07 -16.49
N THR A 230 -24.75 -27.88 -16.11
CA THR A 230 -25.19 -28.30 -14.78
C THR A 230 -24.77 -29.73 -14.36
N ASP A 231 -24.90 -29.95 -13.04
CA ASP A 231 -25.23 -31.17 -12.28
C ASP A 231 -24.16 -32.15 -11.71
N ASP A 232 -24.32 -32.34 -10.39
CA ASP A 232 -24.18 -33.52 -9.50
C ASP A 232 -22.82 -34.07 -9.01
N LEU A 233 -22.48 -33.67 -7.75
CA LEU A 233 -22.01 -34.42 -6.55
C LEU A 233 -20.87 -35.49 -6.65
N PRO A 234 -20.07 -35.79 -5.58
CA PRO A 234 -20.33 -35.58 -4.15
C PRO A 234 -19.16 -34.97 -3.33
N HIS A 235 -19.49 -34.66 -2.08
CA HIS A 235 -18.64 -34.06 -1.05
C HIS A 235 -17.26 -34.72 -0.87
N ALA A 236 -16.21 -33.89 -0.85
CA ALA A 236 -14.91 -34.27 -0.30
C ALA A 236 -14.29 -33.14 0.55
N ARG A 237 -14.61 -33.24 1.85
CA ARG A 237 -13.74 -33.02 3.02
C ARG A 237 -13.06 -31.66 3.16
N ARG A 238 -13.67 -30.86 4.05
CA ARG A 238 -12.95 -29.98 4.99
C ARG A 238 -11.78 -30.74 5.63
N THR A 239 -10.55 -30.38 5.28
CA THR A 239 -9.36 -30.69 6.08
C THR A 239 -9.27 -29.68 7.23
N THR A 240 -10.08 -29.92 8.26
CA THR A 240 -9.90 -29.32 9.58
C THR A 240 -8.96 -30.22 10.39
N ALA A 241 -7.64 -30.06 10.26
CA ALA A 241 -6.69 -30.81 11.10
C ALA A 241 -5.32 -30.13 11.34
N ALA A 242 -5.12 -28.89 10.94
CA ALA A 242 -3.95 -28.12 11.36
C ALA A 242 -4.41 -26.79 11.94
N GLY A 243 -4.08 -26.50 13.20
CA GLY A 243 -4.05 -25.12 13.67
C GLY A 243 -3.18 -24.28 12.71
N PRO A 244 -3.40 -22.95 12.62
CA PRO A 244 -2.62 -22.12 11.71
C PRO A 244 -1.13 -22.35 11.96
N ALA A 245 -0.35 -22.49 10.87
CA ALA A 245 1.09 -22.65 10.95
C ALA A 245 1.69 -21.57 11.88
N PRO A 246 2.76 -21.88 12.64
CA PRO A 246 3.40 -20.91 13.51
C PRO A 246 3.72 -19.60 12.76
N PRO A 247 3.61 -18.43 13.41
CA PRO A 247 3.82 -17.13 12.76
C PRO A 247 5.09 -17.03 11.91
N HIS A 248 6.21 -17.58 12.40
CA HIS A 248 7.50 -17.55 11.69
C HIS A 248 7.45 -18.27 10.33
N ARG A 249 6.84 -19.46 10.25
CA ARG A 249 6.72 -20.19 8.98
C ARG A 249 5.82 -19.47 7.98
N ARG A 250 4.78 -18.79 8.48
CA ARG A 250 3.90 -17.98 7.64
C ARG A 250 4.67 -16.80 7.04
N ILE A 251 5.52 -16.15 7.84
CA ILE A 251 6.38 -15.06 7.38
C ILE A 251 7.38 -15.57 6.34
N GLU A 252 8.06 -16.69 6.58
CA GLU A 252 9.01 -17.29 5.61
C GLU A 252 8.37 -17.58 4.25
N VAL A 253 7.15 -18.12 4.23
CA VAL A 253 6.40 -18.35 2.99
C VAL A 253 6.06 -17.02 2.30
N LEU A 254 5.62 -16.03 3.06
CA LEU A 254 5.28 -14.71 2.50
C LEU A 254 6.51 -14.00 1.94
N ASP A 255 7.66 -14.08 2.63
CA ASP A 255 8.94 -13.55 2.14
C ASP A 255 9.35 -14.23 0.84
N HIS A 256 9.17 -15.55 0.73
CA HIS A 256 9.43 -16.26 -0.52
C HIS A 256 8.51 -15.78 -1.65
N LEU A 257 7.21 -15.61 -1.39
CA LEU A 257 6.27 -15.10 -2.38
C LEU A 257 6.60 -13.67 -2.83
N ILE A 258 7.02 -12.81 -1.90
CA ILE A 258 7.48 -11.44 -2.19
C ILE A 258 8.76 -11.49 -3.05
N ALA A 259 9.70 -12.37 -2.71
CA ALA A 259 10.94 -12.56 -3.46
C ALA A 259 10.70 -13.05 -4.90
N LEU A 260 9.70 -13.91 -5.12
CA LEU A 260 9.30 -14.33 -6.47
C LEU A 260 8.83 -13.15 -7.34
N GLN A 261 8.38 -12.04 -6.72
CA GLN A 261 8.01 -10.81 -7.42
C GLN A 261 9.18 -9.82 -7.59
N GLY A 262 10.42 -10.24 -7.28
CA GLY A 262 11.61 -9.39 -7.38
C GLY A 262 11.70 -8.30 -6.32
N GLU A 263 10.98 -8.48 -5.21
CA GLU A 263 10.93 -7.56 -4.07
C GLU A 263 11.44 -8.24 -2.82
N GLU A 264 11.80 -7.47 -1.81
CA GLU A 264 12.20 -7.99 -0.50
C GLU A 264 11.43 -7.19 0.55
N MET A 265 10.89 -7.89 1.55
CA MET A 265 10.28 -7.25 2.70
C MET A 265 11.37 -6.62 3.58
N PRO A 266 11.38 -5.29 3.78
CA PRO A 266 12.30 -4.66 4.72
C PRO A 266 12.05 -5.14 6.16
N ALA A 267 13.06 -5.06 7.02
CA ALA A 267 12.91 -5.42 8.42
C ALA A 267 11.76 -4.64 9.10
N THR A 268 10.73 -5.36 9.51
CA THR A 268 9.51 -4.77 10.11
C THR A 268 9.54 -4.74 11.63
N ARG A 269 10.44 -5.47 12.29
CA ARG A 269 10.49 -5.63 13.76
C ARG A 269 11.03 -4.41 14.52
N HIS A 270 10.96 -3.23 13.93
CA HIS A 270 11.45 -2.00 14.51
C HIS A 270 10.55 -1.56 15.70
N THR A 271 11.16 -1.25 16.85
CA THR A 271 10.43 -0.90 18.08
C THR A 271 9.55 0.32 17.90
N GLY A 272 10.03 1.33 17.18
CA GLY A 272 9.26 2.54 16.85
C GLY A 272 8.04 2.26 15.97
N LEU A 273 8.11 1.33 15.01
CA LEU A 273 6.98 0.98 14.13
C LEU A 273 5.81 0.38 14.93
N HIS A 274 6.17 -0.39 15.96
CA HIS A 274 5.25 -1.12 16.82
C HIS A 274 4.95 -0.41 18.15
N HIS A 275 5.14 0.91 18.21
CA HIS A 275 4.96 1.68 19.45
C HIS A 275 3.59 1.42 20.14
N TYR A 276 2.51 1.39 19.36
CA TYR A 276 1.16 1.16 19.88
C TYR A 276 0.83 -0.30 20.17
N ARG A 277 1.66 -1.25 19.72
CA ARG A 277 1.33 -2.68 19.63
C ARG A 277 1.93 -3.50 20.76
N SER A 278 1.10 -4.33 21.39
CA SER A 278 1.55 -5.39 22.31
C SER A 278 2.37 -6.47 21.58
N ARG A 279 3.07 -7.35 22.31
CA ARG A 279 3.85 -8.44 21.69
C ARG A 279 2.99 -9.33 20.78
N ALA A 280 1.81 -9.74 21.25
CA ALA A 280 0.89 -10.55 20.47
C ALA A 280 0.34 -9.80 19.23
N GLU A 281 0.07 -8.50 19.36
CA GLU A 281 -0.36 -7.66 18.23
C GLU A 281 0.74 -7.47 17.18
N ARG A 282 2.02 -7.47 17.59
CA ARG A 282 3.15 -7.34 16.66
C ARG A 282 3.24 -8.52 15.71
N GLU A 283 3.14 -9.75 16.23
CA GLU A 283 3.20 -10.96 15.41
C GLU A 283 2.09 -10.99 14.37
N ARG A 284 0.86 -10.62 14.76
CA ARG A 284 -0.26 -10.52 13.82
C ARG A 284 -0.05 -9.40 12.80
N ALA A 285 0.36 -8.22 13.25
CA ALA A 285 0.60 -7.07 12.38
C ALA A 285 1.77 -7.27 11.41
N GLU A 286 2.76 -8.09 11.78
CA GLU A 286 3.86 -8.49 10.88
C GLU A 286 3.28 -9.30 9.72
N ILE A 287 2.51 -10.36 10.00
CA ILE A 287 1.86 -11.19 8.97
C ILE A 287 0.93 -10.35 8.07
N ASP A 288 0.05 -9.55 8.67
CA ASP A 288 -0.93 -8.75 7.94
C ASP A 288 -0.24 -7.74 7.00
N ARG A 289 0.88 -7.17 7.43
CA ARG A 289 1.71 -6.27 6.60
C ARG A 289 2.34 -7.00 5.42
N HIS A 290 2.85 -8.21 5.61
CA HIS A 290 3.40 -9.00 4.50
C HIS A 290 2.33 -9.33 3.47
N ILE A 291 1.15 -9.76 3.92
CA ILE A 291 0.01 -10.03 3.03
C ILE A 291 -0.41 -8.78 2.27
N THR A 292 -0.50 -7.64 2.96
CA THR A 292 -0.92 -6.38 2.34
C THR A 292 0.13 -5.87 1.36
N PHE A 293 1.42 -5.97 1.70
CA PHE A 293 2.51 -5.63 0.79
C PHE A 293 2.50 -6.49 -0.47
N LEU A 294 2.45 -7.82 -0.31
CA LEU A 294 2.38 -8.77 -1.42
C LEU A 294 1.22 -8.45 -2.37
N ARG A 295 0.03 -8.20 -1.82
CA ARG A 295 -1.16 -7.82 -2.61
C ARG A 295 -1.03 -6.48 -3.31
N ALA A 296 -0.28 -5.53 -2.73
CA ALA A 296 -0.05 -4.21 -3.31
C ALA A 296 1.06 -4.19 -4.37
N LEU A 297 1.91 -5.22 -4.45
CA LEU A 297 3.05 -5.25 -5.36
C LEU A 297 2.71 -5.02 -6.83
N PRO A 298 1.68 -5.63 -7.44
CA PRO A 298 1.39 -5.41 -8.86
C PRO A 298 1.18 -3.93 -9.18
N ASP A 299 0.30 -3.28 -8.43
CA ASP A 299 -0.07 -1.88 -8.68
C ASP A 299 1.09 -0.94 -8.32
N ALA A 300 1.81 -1.23 -7.23
CA ALA A 300 2.94 -0.43 -6.78
C ALA A 300 4.20 -0.60 -7.66
N ASN A 301 4.39 -1.76 -8.28
CA ASN A 301 5.45 -2.01 -9.27
C ASN A 301 5.13 -1.35 -10.60
N PHE A 302 3.89 -1.48 -11.06
CA PHE A 302 3.42 -0.75 -12.23
C PHE A 302 3.66 0.75 -12.04
N ALA A 303 3.18 1.32 -10.93
CA ALA A 303 3.29 2.75 -10.64
C ALA A 303 4.66 3.19 -10.07
N ARG A 304 5.69 2.32 -10.04
CA ARG A 304 6.94 2.55 -9.27
C ARG A 304 7.56 3.93 -9.51
N SER A 305 7.56 4.37 -10.77
CA SER A 305 8.17 5.62 -11.21
C SER A 305 7.17 6.77 -11.37
N THR A 306 5.87 6.54 -11.14
CA THR A 306 4.85 7.58 -11.32
C THR A 306 4.73 8.43 -10.06
N ALA A 307 4.47 9.70 -10.30
CA ALA A 307 4.17 10.67 -9.27
C ALA A 307 2.75 10.46 -8.72
N PRO A 308 2.46 10.99 -7.52
CA PRO A 308 1.09 11.10 -7.05
C PRO A 308 0.24 11.93 -8.02
N HIS A 309 -1.00 11.51 -8.21
CA HIS A 309 -1.97 12.21 -9.04
C HIS A 309 -3.37 12.04 -8.46
N GLY A 310 -3.93 13.13 -7.90
CA GLY A 310 -5.29 13.20 -7.37
C GLY A 310 -5.61 12.04 -6.43
N THR A 311 -6.22 10.99 -6.96
CA THR A 311 -6.67 9.79 -6.24
C THR A 311 -5.60 8.71 -6.05
N ARG A 312 -4.45 8.78 -6.74
CA ARG A 312 -3.39 7.77 -6.68
C ARG A 312 -2.13 8.33 -6.05
N ALA A 313 -1.55 7.60 -5.10
CA ALA A 313 -0.32 7.99 -4.42
C ALA A 313 0.95 7.85 -5.29
N GLY A 314 0.91 7.10 -6.40
CA GLY A 314 2.12 6.66 -7.10
C GLY A 314 2.82 5.50 -6.37
N GLY A 315 3.70 4.77 -7.06
CA GLY A 315 4.27 3.53 -6.53
C GLY A 315 5.26 3.73 -5.39
N PHE A 316 6.16 4.71 -5.50
CA PHE A 316 7.08 5.07 -4.41
C PHE A 316 6.34 5.42 -3.13
N LEU A 317 5.37 6.34 -3.21
CA LEU A 317 4.66 6.87 -2.05
C LEU A 317 3.76 5.80 -1.42
N ALA A 318 3.08 4.99 -2.24
CA ALA A 318 2.23 3.89 -1.77
C ALA A 318 3.04 2.85 -1.00
N LYS A 319 4.20 2.42 -1.51
CA LYS A 319 5.08 1.47 -0.81
C LYS A 319 5.60 2.03 0.49
N LEU A 320 6.08 3.28 0.47
CA LEU A 320 6.60 3.93 1.66
C LEU A 320 5.52 4.03 2.75
N ALA A 321 4.32 4.50 2.40
CA ALA A 321 3.20 4.61 3.32
C ALA A 321 2.83 3.26 3.95
N LEU A 322 2.72 2.20 3.14
CA LEU A 322 2.42 0.85 3.61
C LEU A 322 3.49 0.32 4.56
N LEU A 323 4.76 0.41 4.17
CA LEU A 323 5.89 -0.12 4.93
C LEU A 323 6.13 0.66 6.23
N ALA A 324 5.95 1.99 6.19
CA ALA A 324 6.07 2.87 7.36
C ALA A 324 4.81 2.86 8.26
N ASP A 325 3.72 2.21 7.84
CA ASP A 325 2.44 2.20 8.55
C ASP A 325 1.84 3.62 8.70
N LEU A 326 2.00 4.44 7.65
CA LEU A 326 1.58 5.83 7.56
C LEU A 326 0.50 6.01 6.49
N ARG A 327 -0.32 7.05 6.63
CA ARG A 327 -1.33 7.41 5.62
C ARG A 327 -0.73 8.30 4.53
N VAL A 328 -1.13 8.09 3.28
CA VAL A 328 -0.92 9.10 2.24
C VAL A 328 -1.99 10.16 2.42
N ALA A 329 -1.57 11.38 2.69
CA ALA A 329 -2.49 12.46 3.00
C ALA A 329 -3.20 12.98 1.74
N GLN A 330 -4.43 13.45 1.91
CA GLN A 330 -5.30 13.93 0.84
C GLN A 330 -5.91 15.27 1.27
N GLY A 331 -5.55 16.37 0.60
CA GLY A 331 -6.23 17.66 0.78
C GLY A 331 -6.19 18.29 2.19
N GLY A 332 -5.04 18.25 2.87
CA GLY A 332 -4.85 18.98 4.14
C GLY A 332 -5.50 18.33 5.37
N ASP A 333 -5.45 17.00 5.46
CA ASP A 333 -6.16 16.18 6.46
C ASP A 333 -5.30 15.66 7.62
N LEU A 334 -4.02 16.06 7.76
CA LEU A 334 -3.13 15.52 8.80
C LEU A 334 -3.24 16.27 10.14
N ALA A 335 -3.39 17.60 10.12
CA ALA A 335 -3.69 18.41 11.31
C ALA A 335 -5.21 18.52 11.57
N GLY A 336 -6.04 18.18 10.59
CA GLY A 336 -7.50 18.20 10.67
C GLY A 336 -8.10 17.50 11.89
N PRO A 337 -7.66 16.27 12.26
CA PRO A 337 -8.16 15.57 13.46
C PRO A 337 -7.97 16.35 14.76
N MET A 338 -6.83 17.04 14.93
CA MET A 338 -6.58 17.90 16.09
C MET A 338 -7.50 19.12 16.08
N ALA A 339 -7.63 19.78 14.92
CA ALA A 339 -8.48 20.95 14.77
C ALA A 339 -9.97 20.65 15.01
N ALA A 340 -10.45 19.49 14.58
CA ALA A 340 -11.84 19.04 14.80
C ALA A 340 -12.17 18.86 16.29
N LEU A 341 -11.18 18.49 17.10
CA LEU A 341 -11.30 18.39 18.55
C LEU A 341 -11.07 19.72 19.29
N GLY A 342 -10.73 20.80 18.57
CA GLY A 342 -10.30 22.05 19.18
C GLY A 342 -8.99 21.90 19.99
N LEU A 343 -8.16 20.91 19.65
CA LEU A 343 -6.93 20.62 20.37
C LEU A 343 -5.73 21.36 19.76
N ALA A 344 -4.95 22.01 20.62
CA ALA A 344 -3.64 22.57 20.31
C ALA A 344 -2.55 21.94 21.18
N LEU A 345 -1.39 21.71 20.57
CA LEU A 345 -0.19 21.33 21.32
C LEU A 345 0.50 22.60 21.79
N ASP A 346 0.59 22.76 23.10
CA ASP A 346 1.17 23.94 23.73
C ASP A 346 2.18 23.49 24.80
N PRO A 347 3.49 23.73 24.62
CA PRO A 347 4.52 23.42 25.62
C PRO A 347 4.28 24.09 26.97
N ASP A 348 3.58 25.23 26.98
CA ASP A 348 3.29 26.03 28.17
C ASP A 348 1.89 25.70 28.76
N ALA A 349 1.20 24.68 28.22
CA ALA A 349 -0.05 24.20 28.78
C ALA A 349 0.16 23.71 30.21
N CYS A 350 -0.49 24.37 31.17
CA CYS A 350 -0.52 23.95 32.57
C CYS A 350 -1.78 23.09 32.78
N PRO A 351 -1.67 21.75 32.81
CA PRO A 351 -2.80 20.93 33.23
C PRO A 351 -3.15 21.24 34.69
N PRO A 352 -4.37 20.92 35.14
CA PRO A 352 -4.69 20.91 36.57
C PRO A 352 -3.70 20.04 37.34
N ASP A 353 -3.49 20.34 38.62
CA ASP A 353 -2.68 19.46 39.48
C ASP A 353 -3.31 18.06 39.55
N PRO A 354 -2.50 16.98 39.48
CA PRO A 354 -3.01 15.63 39.63
C PRO A 354 -3.74 15.48 40.98
N ALA A 355 -4.99 15.03 40.93
CA ALA A 355 -5.87 15.02 42.11
C ALA A 355 -5.57 13.88 43.10
N LEU A 356 -4.65 12.96 42.78
CA LEU A 356 -4.38 11.78 43.58
C LEU A 356 -2.88 11.43 43.54
N ASP A 357 -2.28 11.08 44.68
CA ASP A 357 -0.92 10.56 44.73
C ASP A 357 -0.94 9.03 44.60
N ARG A 358 -0.02 8.46 43.83
CA ARG A 358 0.16 7.01 43.68
C ARG A 358 0.36 6.31 45.03
N ALA A 359 0.99 6.97 46.00
CA ALA A 359 1.18 6.44 47.35
C ALA A 359 -0.14 6.27 48.13
N ASP A 360 -1.18 7.03 47.77
CA ASP A 360 -2.50 6.99 48.40
C ASP A 360 -3.39 5.88 47.81
N LEU A 361 -2.92 5.17 46.78
CA LEU A 361 -3.65 4.03 46.23
C LEU A 361 -3.70 2.89 47.25
N PRO A 362 -4.85 2.18 47.36
CA PRO A 362 -4.97 1.05 48.27
C PRO A 362 -3.85 0.04 47.99
N ALA A 363 -3.12 -0.34 49.04
CA ALA A 363 -2.06 -1.33 48.94
C ALA A 363 -2.66 -2.66 48.44
N SER A 364 -2.41 -2.98 47.18
CA SER A 364 -2.69 -4.31 46.64
C SER A 364 -1.52 -5.23 46.97
N GLY A 365 -1.79 -6.39 47.55
CA GLY A 365 -0.78 -7.45 47.73
C GLY A 365 -0.23 -7.98 46.40
N ASP A 366 -0.91 -7.69 45.28
CA ASP A 366 -0.47 -7.98 43.92
C ASP A 366 -0.16 -6.66 43.16
N PRO A 367 1.12 -6.39 42.82
CA PRO A 367 1.51 -5.24 41.99
C PRO A 367 0.83 -5.21 40.61
N MET A 368 0.39 -6.35 40.10
CA MET A 368 -0.31 -6.46 38.82
C MET A 368 -1.77 -6.04 38.91
N ALA A 369 -2.35 -5.95 40.10
CA ALA A 369 -3.77 -5.61 40.26
C ALA A 369 -4.12 -4.20 39.78
N LEU A 370 -3.14 -3.27 39.74
CA LEU A 370 -3.36 -1.92 39.22
C LEU A 370 -3.32 -1.85 37.68
N LEU A 371 -2.76 -2.88 37.03
CA LEU A 371 -2.66 -2.94 35.59
C LEU A 371 -4.00 -3.38 35.00
N MET A 372 -4.44 -2.67 33.96
CA MET A 372 -5.60 -3.08 33.17
C MET A 372 -5.19 -4.20 32.19
N PRO A 373 -6.00 -5.25 32.00
CA PRO A 373 -5.85 -6.16 30.87
C PRO A 373 -6.02 -5.38 29.57
N ARG A 374 -5.02 -5.42 28.68
CA ARG A 374 -5.05 -4.69 27.42
C ARG A 374 -6.00 -5.38 26.44
N ASP A 375 -6.96 -4.64 25.92
CA ASP A 375 -7.89 -5.06 24.88
C ASP A 375 -7.78 -4.12 23.66
N PRO A 376 -7.07 -4.53 22.60
CA PRO A 376 -7.00 -3.73 21.36
C PRO A 376 -8.32 -3.73 20.57
N THR A 377 -9.28 -4.61 20.91
CA THR A 377 -10.58 -4.72 20.23
C THR A 377 -11.66 -3.83 20.84
N ALA A 378 -11.42 -3.29 22.04
CA ALA A 378 -12.31 -2.34 22.68
C ALA A 378 -12.52 -1.10 21.79
N PRO A 379 -13.76 -0.70 21.49
CA PRO A 379 -14.03 0.41 20.58
C PRO A 379 -13.51 1.73 21.17
N PRO A 380 -12.83 2.58 20.39
CA PRO A 380 -12.35 3.87 20.90
C PRO A 380 -13.49 4.70 21.50
N LEU A 381 -13.17 5.54 22.49
CA LEU A 381 -14.09 6.60 22.88
C LEU A 381 -14.29 7.55 21.71
N VAL A 382 -15.52 8.04 21.57
CA VAL A 382 -15.82 9.11 20.62
C VAL A 382 -15.17 10.41 21.10
N ASP A 383 -14.87 11.27 20.15
CA ASP A 383 -14.15 12.54 20.29
C ASP A 383 -14.56 13.38 21.52
N GLU A 384 -15.87 13.61 21.74
CA GLU A 384 -16.38 14.35 22.90
C GLU A 384 -16.11 13.63 24.24
N ALA A 385 -16.43 12.34 24.32
CA ALA A 385 -16.23 11.55 25.52
C ALA A 385 -14.74 11.36 25.86
N LEU A 386 -13.87 11.34 24.84
CA LEU A 386 -12.43 11.26 24.99
C LEU A 386 -11.90 12.49 25.74
N LEU A 387 -12.35 13.69 25.36
CA LEU A 387 -11.95 14.94 26.02
C LEU A 387 -12.51 15.05 27.43
N ILE A 388 -13.79 14.68 27.64
CA ILE A 388 -14.42 14.70 28.96
C ILE A 388 -13.66 13.82 29.97
N ALA A 389 -13.19 12.66 29.53
CA ALA A 389 -12.46 11.72 30.36
C ALA A 389 -10.94 12.00 30.45
N SER A 390 -10.48 13.15 29.95
CA SER A 390 -9.07 13.54 29.90
C SER A 390 -8.83 14.87 30.66
N PRO A 391 -8.83 14.85 32.01
CA PRO A 391 -8.71 16.06 32.83
C PRO A 391 -7.36 16.78 32.71
N PHE A 392 -6.38 16.14 32.08
CA PHE A 392 -5.05 16.69 31.78
C PHE A 392 -5.04 17.55 30.50
N VAL A 393 -6.20 17.74 29.85
CA VAL A 393 -6.41 18.72 28.77
C VAL A 393 -7.04 19.97 29.36
N ALA A 394 -6.38 21.12 29.22
CA ALA A 394 -6.84 22.39 29.79
C ALA A 394 -7.25 23.37 28.68
N GLU A 395 -8.53 23.74 28.60
CA GLU A 395 -9.04 24.71 27.61
C GLU A 395 -8.67 24.37 26.15
N GLY A 396 -8.72 23.09 25.79
CA GLY A 396 -8.33 22.62 24.45
C GLY A 396 -6.81 22.62 24.20
N ARG A 397 -6.00 22.90 25.22
CA ARG A 397 -4.53 22.86 25.14
C ARG A 397 -4.01 21.65 25.90
N ILE A 398 -3.01 20.98 25.33
CA ILE A 398 -2.33 19.85 25.95
C ILE A 398 -0.83 19.94 25.72
N ALA A 399 -0.05 19.67 26.77
CA ALA A 399 1.40 19.61 26.68
C ALA A 399 1.82 18.44 25.75
N PRO A 400 2.82 18.63 24.85
CA PRO A 400 3.26 17.57 23.94
C PRO A 400 3.63 16.25 24.64
N ALA A 401 4.25 16.32 25.82
CA ALA A 401 4.59 15.14 26.62
C ALA A 401 3.33 14.36 27.04
N LEU A 402 2.29 15.05 27.52
CA LEU A 402 1.03 14.42 27.92
C LEU A 402 0.27 13.87 26.72
N PHE A 403 0.28 14.58 25.58
CA PHE A 403 -0.32 14.11 24.35
C PHE A 403 0.29 12.79 23.89
N THR A 404 1.62 12.71 23.81
CA THR A 404 2.30 11.48 23.45
C THR A 404 2.09 10.36 24.48
N ARG A 405 2.08 10.72 25.77
CA ARG A 405 1.82 9.78 26.88
C ARG A 405 0.41 9.21 26.84
N ALA A 406 -0.60 9.98 26.44
CA ALA A 406 -1.99 9.54 26.38
C ALA A 406 -2.24 8.36 25.42
N ALA A 407 -1.38 8.16 24.41
CA ALA A 407 -1.43 7.01 23.51
C ALA A 407 -0.56 5.82 23.97
N ASP A 408 0.20 5.96 25.06
CA ASP A 408 1.09 4.92 25.56
C ASP A 408 0.28 3.74 26.16
N PRO A 409 0.58 2.48 25.79
CA PRO A 409 -0.06 1.31 26.37
C PRO A 409 0.05 1.15 27.89
N ALA A 410 0.94 1.87 28.56
CA ALA A 410 1.17 1.84 30.01
C ALA A 410 0.68 3.11 30.73
N ALA A 411 -0.02 4.01 30.05
CA ALA A 411 -0.43 5.30 30.63
C ALA A 411 -1.63 5.22 31.57
N TYR A 412 -2.41 4.12 31.54
CA TYR A 412 -3.65 4.04 32.31
C TYR A 412 -3.63 2.86 33.29
N LEU A 413 -4.15 3.13 34.47
CA LEU A 413 -4.23 2.21 35.61
C LEU A 413 -5.68 2.10 36.06
N VAL A 414 -6.03 0.97 36.68
CA VAL A 414 -7.34 0.79 37.31
C VAL A 414 -7.15 0.39 38.76
N ALA A 415 -7.66 1.22 39.67
CA ALA A 415 -7.48 1.05 41.11
C ALA A 415 -8.83 1.05 41.84
N PRO A 416 -8.94 0.37 43.00
CA PRO A 416 -10.13 0.47 43.84
C PRO A 416 -10.29 1.90 44.39
N ASP A 417 -11.52 2.36 44.55
CA ASP A 417 -11.83 3.73 44.98
C ASP A 417 -11.99 3.91 46.50
N GLY A 418 -11.86 2.83 47.26
CA GLY A 418 -12.07 2.78 48.72
C GLY A 418 -13.54 2.70 49.17
N ALA A 419 -14.51 2.94 48.28
CA ALA A 419 -15.95 2.91 48.52
C ALA A 419 -16.66 1.71 47.87
N GLY A 420 -15.90 0.72 47.39
CA GLY A 420 -16.41 -0.50 46.75
C GLY A 420 -16.50 -0.43 45.22
N GLY A 421 -16.10 0.68 44.60
CA GLY A 421 -15.96 0.84 43.16
C GLY A 421 -14.51 0.88 42.69
N HIS A 422 -14.31 1.27 41.44
CA HIS A 422 -13.03 1.29 40.74
C HIS A 422 -12.85 2.59 39.95
N ARG A 423 -11.66 3.18 39.99
CA ARG A 423 -11.26 4.37 39.24
C ARG A 423 -10.33 4.03 38.10
N VAL A 424 -10.54 4.69 36.97
CA VAL A 424 -9.57 4.76 35.87
C VAL A 424 -8.68 5.96 36.10
N LEU A 425 -7.37 5.75 36.08
CA LEU A 425 -6.36 6.76 36.36
C LEU A 425 -5.42 6.88 35.17
N PHE A 426 -5.03 8.10 34.82
CA PHE A 426 -3.95 8.39 33.89
C PHE A 426 -2.68 8.76 34.64
N ASP A 427 -1.59 8.10 34.27
CA ASP A 427 -0.24 8.29 34.77
C ASP A 427 0.56 9.15 33.78
N PRO A 428 0.84 10.42 34.12
CA PRO A 428 1.56 11.35 33.24
C PRO A 428 3.03 10.95 33.02
N GLY A 429 3.55 9.97 33.78
CA GLY A 429 4.94 9.50 33.70
C GLY A 429 5.94 10.39 34.45
N THR A 430 5.47 11.46 35.08
CA THR A 430 6.28 12.41 35.85
C THR A 430 5.74 12.53 37.29
N GLY A 431 6.59 12.29 38.28
CA GLY A 431 6.20 12.36 39.69
C GLY A 431 5.31 11.20 40.13
N GLN A 432 4.59 11.39 41.24
CA GLN A 432 3.65 10.39 41.80
C GLN A 432 2.18 10.73 41.52
N GLY A 433 1.89 11.91 40.96
CA GLY A 433 0.52 12.38 40.75
C GLY A 433 -0.21 11.64 39.61
N LEU A 434 -1.48 11.30 39.83
CA LEU A 434 -2.36 10.59 38.91
C LEU A 434 -3.64 11.39 38.65
N TYR A 435 -4.12 11.31 37.41
CA TYR A 435 -5.33 11.99 36.94
C TYR A 435 -6.54 11.05 36.92
N PRO A 436 -7.64 11.34 37.65
CA PRO A 436 -8.84 10.52 37.59
C PRO A 436 -9.61 10.74 36.28
N CYS A 437 -9.71 9.70 35.45
CA CYS A 437 -10.41 9.71 34.16
C CYS A 437 -11.87 9.20 34.24
N GLY A 438 -12.23 8.54 35.33
CA GLY A 438 -13.59 8.03 35.53
C GLY A 438 -13.70 7.08 36.72
N GLN A 439 -14.93 6.83 37.17
CA GLN A 439 -15.24 5.94 38.29
C GLN A 439 -16.42 5.03 37.94
N LEU A 440 -16.28 3.74 38.17
CA LEU A 440 -17.25 2.71 37.84
C LEU A 440 -17.46 1.75 39.02
N PRO A 441 -18.66 1.19 39.20
CA PRO A 441 -18.94 0.27 40.31
C PRO A 441 -18.21 -1.08 40.19
N ARG A 442 -17.82 -1.49 38.98
CA ARG A 442 -17.20 -2.81 38.73
C ARG A 442 -15.89 -2.67 37.96
N ARG A 443 -14.90 -3.50 38.32
CA ARG A 443 -13.58 -3.55 37.68
C ARG A 443 -13.66 -3.72 36.16
N ALA A 444 -14.45 -4.68 35.69
CA ALA A 444 -14.61 -4.94 34.25
C ALA A 444 -15.09 -3.69 33.46
N GLY A 445 -15.95 -2.86 34.06
CA GLY A 445 -16.39 -1.61 33.44
C GLY A 445 -15.29 -0.55 33.41
N ALA A 446 -14.48 -0.47 34.47
CA ALA A 446 -13.32 0.42 34.51
C ALA A 446 -12.22 -0.03 33.53
N ASP A 447 -11.93 -1.32 33.43
CA ASP A 447 -10.99 -1.88 32.44
C ASP A 447 -11.46 -1.60 31.02
N LEU A 448 -12.77 -1.73 30.74
CA LEU A 448 -13.33 -1.37 29.44
C LEU A 448 -13.13 0.13 29.18
N LEU A 449 -13.54 1.03 30.09
CA LEU A 449 -13.36 2.48 29.92
C LEU A 449 -11.89 2.84 29.66
N ALA A 450 -10.97 2.28 30.44
CA ALA A 450 -9.53 2.52 30.29
C ALA A 450 -9.02 2.10 28.91
N ASN A 451 -9.43 0.92 28.41
CA ASN A 451 -9.08 0.47 27.08
C ASN A 451 -9.70 1.35 25.99
N ARG A 452 -10.96 1.75 26.12
CA ARG A 452 -11.63 2.64 25.15
C ARG A 452 -10.95 4.02 25.09
N LEU A 453 -10.53 4.55 26.23
CA LEU A 453 -9.84 5.84 26.32
C LEU A 453 -8.44 5.77 25.71
N ARG A 454 -7.64 4.74 26.05
CA ARG A 454 -6.37 4.45 25.39
C ARG A 454 -6.53 4.32 23.87
N ASN A 455 -7.48 3.50 23.43
CA ASN A 455 -7.71 3.24 22.01
C ASN A 455 -8.22 4.50 21.29
N GLY A 456 -8.95 5.39 21.98
CA GLY A 456 -9.35 6.71 21.47
C GLY A 456 -8.15 7.63 21.21
N TRP A 457 -7.25 7.79 22.18
CA TRP A 457 -6.03 8.58 22.00
C TRP A 457 -5.10 7.99 20.93
N ARG A 458 -4.96 6.67 20.89
CA ARG A 458 -4.24 5.97 19.82
C ARG A 458 -4.87 6.23 18.44
N ALA A 459 -6.19 6.14 18.32
CA ALA A 459 -6.89 6.37 17.06
C ALA A 459 -6.72 7.82 16.58
N LEU A 460 -6.75 8.80 17.49
CA LEU A 460 -6.45 10.20 17.16
C LEU A 460 -5.01 10.35 16.62
N HIS A 461 -4.05 9.69 17.26
CA HIS A 461 -2.67 9.67 16.79
C HIS A 461 -2.55 9.06 15.40
N GLU A 462 -3.07 7.86 15.18
CA GLU A 462 -3.05 7.17 13.88
C GLU A 462 -3.75 8.00 12.78
N ARG A 463 -4.81 8.75 13.11
CA ARG A 463 -5.45 9.71 12.19
C ARG A 463 -4.55 10.88 11.82
N CYS A 464 -3.66 11.33 12.70
CA CYS A 464 -2.71 12.43 12.40
C CYS A 464 -1.45 11.95 11.66
N GLU A 465 -1.20 10.63 11.61
CA GLU A 465 0.05 10.06 11.10
C GLU A 465 0.00 9.81 9.60
N GLY A 466 0.70 10.67 8.86
CA GLY A 466 0.79 10.52 7.42
C GLY A 466 1.91 11.32 6.80
N LEU A 467 1.84 11.41 5.48
CA LEU A 467 2.86 12.02 4.66
C LEU A 467 2.29 12.73 3.42
N TYR A 468 2.96 13.80 3.00
CA TYR A 468 2.79 14.46 1.71
C TYR A 468 4.07 14.34 0.90
N LEU A 469 3.93 14.25 -0.43
CA LEU A 469 5.04 14.42 -1.35
C LEU A 469 4.87 15.74 -2.09
N VAL A 470 5.82 16.65 -1.90
CA VAL A 470 5.84 17.96 -2.53
C VAL A 470 6.99 17.99 -3.53
N GLU A 471 6.65 17.94 -4.81
CA GLU A 471 7.65 18.01 -5.88
C GLU A 471 7.97 19.46 -6.22
N ASP A 472 9.25 19.80 -6.22
CA ASP A 472 9.71 21.19 -6.40
C ASP A 472 9.27 21.73 -7.78
N ILE A 473 9.32 20.88 -8.82
CA ILE A 473 8.89 21.22 -10.18
C ILE A 473 7.43 21.71 -10.26
N LEU A 474 6.55 21.27 -9.37
CA LEU A 474 5.15 21.69 -9.34
C LEU A 474 4.97 23.09 -8.74
N LEU A 475 5.98 23.61 -8.04
CA LEU A 475 5.99 24.95 -7.45
C LEU A 475 6.42 26.04 -8.43
N ARG A 476 6.92 25.68 -9.63
CA ARG A 476 7.49 26.59 -10.65
C ARG A 476 6.56 27.74 -11.07
N ALA A 477 5.24 27.57 -10.96
CA ALA A 477 4.28 28.63 -11.27
C ALA A 477 4.27 29.77 -10.21
N ARG A 478 4.95 29.58 -9.08
CA ARG A 478 4.95 30.48 -7.91
C ARG A 478 6.33 30.97 -7.52
N THR A 479 7.38 30.35 -8.03
CA THR A 479 8.78 30.65 -7.72
C THR A 479 9.51 31.10 -8.98
N GLN A 480 10.59 31.88 -8.84
CA GLN A 480 11.40 32.33 -9.99
C GLN A 480 12.22 31.19 -10.63
N GLY A 481 12.20 29.98 -10.05
CA GLY A 481 12.86 28.78 -10.54
C GLY A 481 12.44 27.53 -9.75
N PHE A 482 12.91 26.36 -10.17
CA PHE A 482 12.67 25.09 -9.50
C PHE A 482 13.92 24.21 -9.55
N ALA A 483 14.05 23.30 -8.59
CA ALA A 483 15.08 22.27 -8.57
C ALA A 483 14.57 21.00 -9.27
N PRO A 484 15.09 20.64 -10.46
CA PRO A 484 14.66 19.44 -11.16
C PRO A 484 15.05 18.19 -10.36
N HIS A 485 14.21 17.17 -10.40
CA HIS A 485 14.44 15.88 -9.70
C HIS A 485 14.62 16.01 -8.18
N VAL A 486 13.96 17.02 -7.57
CA VAL A 486 13.94 17.19 -6.11
C VAL A 486 12.49 17.18 -5.62
N ALA A 487 12.25 16.43 -4.55
CA ALA A 487 10.99 16.42 -3.83
C ALA A 487 11.23 16.49 -2.32
N ALA A 488 10.32 17.14 -1.60
CA ALA A 488 10.23 17.10 -0.16
C ALA A 488 9.16 16.09 0.25
N LEU A 489 9.54 15.13 1.10
CA LEU A 489 8.61 14.22 1.75
C LEU A 489 8.27 14.82 3.11
N VAL A 490 7.11 15.47 3.20
CA VAL A 490 6.65 16.07 4.44
C VAL A 490 5.97 15.02 5.30
N LEU A 491 6.39 14.90 6.55
CA LEU A 491 5.95 13.88 7.48
C LEU A 491 5.39 14.52 8.75
N THR A 492 4.33 13.92 9.30
CA THR A 492 3.85 14.20 10.66
C THR A 492 4.99 13.98 11.64
N GLY A 493 5.26 14.92 12.56
CA GLY A 493 6.39 14.85 13.50
C GLY A 493 6.04 15.03 14.97
N TRP A 494 4.76 15.09 15.36
CA TRP A 494 4.33 15.43 16.73
C TRP A 494 3.59 14.32 17.48
N THR A 495 3.26 13.20 16.84
CA THR A 495 2.53 12.10 17.49
C THR A 495 3.46 11.21 18.30
N ALA A 496 2.92 10.45 19.26
CA ALA A 496 3.66 9.49 20.08
C ALA A 496 4.61 8.55 19.29
N ARG A 497 4.23 8.13 18.08
CA ARG A 497 5.12 7.35 17.19
C ARG A 497 6.06 8.24 16.37
N THR A 498 5.54 9.27 15.70
CA THR A 498 6.31 10.06 14.72
C THR A 498 7.28 11.07 15.34
N ALA A 499 7.10 11.42 16.61
CA ALA A 499 8.05 12.23 17.36
C ALA A 499 9.33 11.45 17.73
N ARG A 500 9.32 10.12 17.67
CA ARG A 500 10.42 9.29 18.17
C ARG A 500 11.60 9.23 17.19
N PRO A 501 12.84 9.42 17.66
CA PRO A 501 14.03 9.34 16.78
C PRO A 501 14.20 7.99 16.09
N ASP A 502 13.88 6.89 16.78
CA ASP A 502 14.00 5.53 16.23
C ASP A 502 13.06 5.33 15.03
N PHE A 503 11.79 5.73 15.17
CA PHE A 503 10.82 5.66 14.08
C PHE A 503 11.24 6.53 12.89
N ARG A 504 11.74 7.75 13.16
CA ARG A 504 12.23 8.64 12.10
C ARG A 504 13.37 8.01 11.31
N ALA A 505 14.37 7.45 12.00
CA ALA A 505 15.49 6.75 11.35
C ALA A 505 15.02 5.57 10.49
N HIS A 506 14.02 4.80 10.96
CA HIS A 506 13.42 3.73 10.19
C HIS A 506 12.77 4.23 8.88
N VAL A 507 11.96 5.29 8.96
CA VAL A 507 11.31 5.88 7.78
C VAL A 507 12.34 6.47 6.81
N GLU A 508 13.36 7.15 7.32
CA GLU A 508 14.43 7.72 6.47
C GLU A 508 15.25 6.63 5.76
N ALA A 509 15.50 5.49 6.41
CA ALA A 509 16.11 4.33 5.78
C ALA A 509 15.21 3.74 4.67
N LEU A 510 13.89 3.69 4.89
CA LEU A 510 12.94 3.28 3.85
C LEU A 510 12.93 4.26 2.68
N VAL A 511 12.98 5.57 2.92
CA VAL A 511 13.09 6.58 1.86
C VAL A 511 14.35 6.34 1.05
N ALA A 512 15.51 6.16 1.68
CA ALA A 512 16.76 5.90 0.98
C ALA A 512 16.71 4.61 0.13
N ARG A 513 16.03 3.57 0.62
CA ARG A 513 15.88 2.28 -0.07
C ARG A 513 14.90 2.34 -1.25
N LEU A 514 13.81 3.08 -1.11
CA LEU A 514 12.70 3.08 -2.09
C LEU A 514 12.79 4.22 -3.11
N SER A 515 13.52 5.29 -2.81
CA SER A 515 13.60 6.46 -3.70
C SER A 515 14.21 6.10 -5.06
N PRO A 516 13.68 6.63 -6.17
CA PRO A 516 14.34 6.51 -7.47
C PRO A 516 15.74 7.11 -7.39
N ALA A 517 16.76 6.39 -7.90
CA ALA A 517 18.17 6.78 -7.74
C ALA A 517 18.53 8.16 -8.31
N HIS A 518 17.74 8.68 -9.26
CA HIS A 518 17.96 9.97 -9.90
C HIS A 518 17.14 11.12 -9.29
N VAL A 519 16.32 10.84 -8.25
CA VAL A 519 15.48 11.83 -7.56
C VAL A 519 15.97 12.00 -6.13
N LEU A 520 16.23 13.24 -5.74
CA LEU A 520 16.56 13.58 -4.35
C LEU A 520 15.27 13.81 -3.56
N ILE A 521 14.93 12.87 -2.68
CA ILE A 521 13.80 12.99 -1.76
C ILE A 521 14.31 13.41 -0.39
N ARG A 522 13.83 14.56 0.11
CA ARG A 522 14.22 15.14 1.40
C ARG A 522 13.11 14.94 2.43
N PRO A 523 13.31 14.09 3.46
CA PRO A 523 12.37 13.97 4.57
C PRO A 523 12.30 15.28 5.37
N LEU A 524 11.09 15.77 5.64
CA LEU A 524 10.81 16.95 6.45
C LEU A 524 9.77 16.63 7.51
N TRP A 525 10.22 16.44 8.75
CA TRP A 525 9.35 16.20 9.91
C TRP A 525 8.81 17.53 10.44
N LEU A 526 7.50 17.75 10.32
CA LEU A 526 6.86 18.98 10.77
C LEU A 526 6.15 18.81 12.12
N GLY A 527 6.17 19.85 12.94
CA GLY A 527 5.28 19.97 14.09
C GLY A 527 3.84 20.29 13.68
N LEU A 528 2.91 20.21 14.64
CA LEU A 528 1.47 20.41 14.39
C LEU A 528 1.17 21.76 13.72
N ASP A 529 1.73 22.87 14.22
CA ASP A 529 1.49 24.20 13.67
C ASP A 529 2.00 24.38 12.24
N GLN A 530 3.17 23.80 11.96
CA GLN A 530 3.77 23.81 10.64
C GLN A 530 2.91 22.99 9.66
N MET A 531 2.44 21.82 10.08
CA MET A 531 1.54 21.00 9.27
C MET A 531 0.20 21.71 9.05
N ALA A 532 -0.39 22.32 10.07
CA ALA A 532 -1.65 23.04 9.94
C ALA A 532 -1.56 24.21 8.94
N ARG A 533 -0.39 24.86 8.83
CA ARG A 533 -0.14 25.87 7.77
C ARG A 533 -0.05 25.23 6.40
N LEU A 534 0.61 24.09 6.27
CA LEU A 534 0.69 23.33 5.02
C LEU A 534 -0.69 22.85 4.56
N ASP A 535 -1.47 22.25 5.46
CA ASP A 535 -2.82 21.75 5.19
C ASP A 535 -3.73 22.87 4.66
N ARG A 536 -3.71 24.04 5.29
CA ARG A 536 -4.45 25.22 4.79
C ARG A 536 -3.96 25.67 3.40
N ALA A 537 -2.68 25.54 3.10
CA ALA A 537 -2.14 25.89 1.79
C ALA A 537 -2.53 24.85 0.72
N ALA A 538 -2.52 23.55 1.07
CA ALA A 538 -2.93 22.44 0.21
C ALA A 538 -4.43 22.52 -0.12
N ALA A 539 -5.30 22.72 0.87
CA ALA A 539 -6.74 22.85 0.65
C ALA A 539 -7.09 24.02 -0.29
N ARG A 540 -6.37 25.15 -0.20
CA ARG A 540 -6.53 26.28 -1.13
C ARG A 540 -6.09 25.95 -2.56
N LEU A 541 -5.09 25.08 -2.72
CA LEU A 541 -4.62 24.62 -4.02
C LEU A 541 -5.64 23.72 -4.68
N ASP A 542 -6.15 22.73 -3.94
CA ASP A 542 -7.18 21.82 -4.44
C ASP A 542 -8.45 22.57 -4.83
N ALA A 543 -8.91 23.51 -3.99
CA ALA A 543 -10.06 24.36 -4.32
C ALA A 543 -9.85 25.18 -5.61
N ARG A 544 -8.65 25.70 -5.84
CA ARG A 544 -8.32 26.44 -7.08
C ARG A 544 -8.25 25.53 -8.30
N ASN A 545 -7.76 24.30 -8.14
CA ASN A 545 -7.72 23.31 -9.20
C ASN A 545 -9.14 22.85 -9.58
N VAL A 546 -10.01 22.59 -8.59
CA VAL A 546 -11.42 22.27 -8.81
C VAL A 546 -12.17 23.39 -9.53
N VAL A 547 -11.95 24.66 -9.15
CA VAL A 547 -12.56 25.81 -9.84
C VAL A 547 -12.05 25.93 -11.29
N ARG A 548 -10.76 25.66 -11.53
CA ARG A 548 -10.20 25.65 -12.89
C ARG A 548 -10.74 24.51 -13.76
N GLU A 549 -10.94 23.33 -13.18
CA GLU A 549 -11.51 22.17 -13.86
C GLU A 549 -13.02 22.32 -14.09
N ALA A 550 -13.74 23.07 -13.26
CA ALA A 550 -15.16 23.39 -13.49
C ALA A 550 -15.39 24.53 -14.50
N GLN A 551 -14.35 25.30 -14.83
CA GLN A 551 -14.38 26.40 -15.80
C GLN A 551 -13.82 26.02 -17.19
N ALA A 552 -13.15 24.88 -17.29
CA ALA A 552 -12.66 24.27 -18.53
C ALA A 552 -13.65 23.20 -19.00
#